data_AF-A0A7S2C8V1-F1
#
_entry.id   AF-A0A7S2C8V1-F1
#
_cell.length_a   1.000
_cell.length_b   1.000
_cell.length_c   1.000
_cell.angle_alpha   90.00
_cell.angle_beta   90.00
_cell.angle_gamma   90.00
#
_symmetry.space_group_name_H-M   'P 1'
#
loop_
_entity.id
_entity.type
_entity.pdbx_description
1 polymer ?
#
loop_
_entity_poly.entity_id
_entity_poly.type
_entity_poly.pdbx_seq_one_letter_code
_entity_poly.pdbx_strand_id
1 'polypeptide(L)'
;SDSYDIFKACEEYWGTALKDIIEKRDGFLVVRPDSGELPTIVLQVLEKLAGKFGTVESSNGYKLLPPCIRVIQGDGIDIFSLEMILGAMKEAGWAADNLAFGSGGALLQKLHRDTQKCAFKCSYALVNGEGVDVVKDPVTDPGKKSKKGRLTLELKDGVFTTVTEGKGAAELDQLVEVFRDGRLLIDDTFATVRSRANLNTVAPRCVPRTLGVLGDPFNNILMLTDSYKVTHHLQYPPGTSKIYSYFECRGGAYPEVCFFG
;
A
#
# COMPACT_ATOMS: atom_id res chain seq x y z
N SER A 1 -12.37 19.99 13.36
CA SER A 1 -13.39 20.60 14.25
C SER A 1 -12.87 20.83 15.66
N ASP A 2 -11.56 20.74 15.85
CA ASP A 2 -10.85 20.64 17.11
C ASP A 2 -9.81 21.76 17.27
N SER A 3 -9.95 22.86 16.52
CA SER A 3 -9.05 24.01 16.63
C SER A 3 -9.01 24.61 18.05
N TYR A 4 -10.06 24.39 18.85
CA TYR A 4 -10.14 24.85 20.24
C TYR A 4 -10.70 23.76 21.16
N ASP A 5 -11.89 23.23 20.85
CA ASP A 5 -12.56 22.19 21.63
C ASP A 5 -13.50 21.38 20.72
N ILE A 6 -13.14 20.13 20.48
CA ILE A 6 -13.90 19.21 19.62
C ILE A 6 -15.26 18.82 20.19
N PHE A 7 -15.36 18.67 21.51
CA PHE A 7 -16.61 18.26 22.16
C PHE A 7 -17.62 19.39 22.12
N LYS A 8 -17.18 20.61 22.44
CA LYS A 8 -18.00 21.81 22.28
C LYS A 8 -18.47 21.98 20.83
N ALA A 9 -17.57 21.79 19.86
CA ALA A 9 -17.94 21.87 18.46
C ALA A 9 -19.03 20.85 18.07
N CYS A 10 -18.93 19.62 18.56
CA CYS A 10 -19.94 18.59 18.33
C CYS A 10 -21.28 18.92 19.00
N GLU A 11 -21.29 19.37 20.26
CA GLU A 11 -22.52 19.53 21.03
C GLU A 11 -23.22 20.87 20.81
N GLU A 12 -22.47 21.97 20.80
CA GLU A 12 -23.04 23.33 20.76
C GLU A 12 -23.12 23.88 19.33
N TYR A 13 -22.17 23.55 18.46
CA TYR A 13 -22.16 24.09 17.10
C TYR A 13 -22.86 23.15 16.13
N TRP A 14 -22.28 21.98 15.85
CA TRP A 14 -22.86 21.03 14.89
C TRP A 14 -24.20 20.48 15.37
N GLY A 15 -24.26 19.99 16.61
CA GLY A 15 -25.46 19.37 17.18
C GLY A 15 -26.52 20.32 17.70
N THR A 16 -26.29 21.64 17.70
CA THR A 16 -27.27 22.63 18.15
C THR A 16 -27.37 23.82 17.18
N ALA A 17 -26.42 24.76 17.20
CA ALA A 17 -26.54 26.02 16.46
C ALA A 17 -26.67 25.85 14.92
N LEU A 18 -26.04 24.82 14.36
CA LEU A 18 -25.99 24.55 12.93
C LEU A 18 -26.74 23.28 12.53
N LYS A 19 -27.40 22.61 13.49
CA LYS A 19 -28.06 21.31 13.28
C LYS A 19 -29.08 21.35 12.16
N ASP A 20 -29.97 22.34 12.17
CA ASP A 20 -30.99 22.54 11.15
C ASP A 20 -30.40 22.65 9.73
N ILE A 21 -29.27 23.35 9.59
CA ILE A 21 -28.57 23.51 8.31
C ILE A 21 -27.87 22.20 7.90
N ILE A 22 -27.49 21.36 8.86
CA ILE A 22 -26.92 20.04 8.61
C ILE A 22 -27.98 19.05 8.13
N GLU A 23 -29.15 19.04 8.76
CA GLU A 23 -30.21 18.10 8.42
C GLU A 23 -30.91 18.43 7.08
N LYS A 24 -30.98 19.71 6.71
CA LYS A 24 -31.72 20.18 5.52
C LYS A 24 -30.90 20.25 4.22
N ARG A 25 -29.58 19.99 4.26
CA ARG A 25 -28.72 20.12 3.07
C ARG A 25 -28.80 18.90 2.16
N ASP A 26 -28.54 19.10 0.87
CA ASP A 26 -28.26 18.01 -0.07
C ASP A 26 -26.79 17.57 0.06
N GLY A 27 -26.55 16.62 0.97
CA GLY A 27 -25.22 16.12 1.33
C GLY A 27 -25.09 15.85 2.83
N PHE A 28 -23.86 15.68 3.31
CA PHE A 28 -23.59 15.40 4.72
C PHE A 28 -22.35 16.12 5.24
N LEU A 29 -22.35 16.41 6.55
CA LEU A 29 -21.17 16.91 7.25
C LEU A 29 -20.23 15.75 7.57
N VAL A 30 -18.93 15.93 7.38
CA VAL A 30 -17.92 15.02 7.91
C VAL A 30 -17.16 15.74 9.02
N VAL A 31 -17.38 15.34 10.26
CA VAL A 31 -16.68 15.90 11.43
C VAL A 31 -15.29 15.28 11.52
N ARG A 32 -14.26 16.12 11.59
CA ARG A 32 -12.87 15.68 11.69
C ARG A 32 -12.27 16.09 13.04
N PRO A 33 -12.12 15.17 14.00
CA PRO A 33 -11.06 15.27 15.01
C PRO A 33 -9.67 15.13 14.34
N ASP A 34 -8.71 15.95 14.77
CA ASP A 34 -7.33 15.96 14.26
C ASP A 34 -6.30 15.99 15.41
N SER A 35 -6.75 15.66 16.62
CA SER A 35 -5.98 15.57 17.86
C SER A 35 -6.73 14.69 18.87
N GLY A 36 -6.01 14.20 19.89
CA GLY A 36 -6.55 13.37 20.97
C GLY A 36 -6.12 11.90 20.89
N GLU A 37 -6.35 11.17 21.98
CA GLU A 37 -5.87 9.79 22.12
C GLU A 37 -6.75 8.78 21.36
N LEU A 38 -6.11 7.95 20.53
CA LEU A 38 -6.77 6.83 19.85
C LEU A 38 -6.88 5.61 20.77
N PRO A 39 -7.97 4.82 20.69
CA PRO A 39 -9.16 5.02 19.85
C PRO A 39 -10.22 5.92 20.51
N THR A 40 -9.98 6.35 21.76
CA THR A 40 -10.96 7.02 22.64
C THR A 40 -11.61 8.25 22.02
N ILE A 41 -10.84 9.11 21.36
CA ILE A 41 -11.36 10.34 20.77
C ILE A 41 -12.46 10.08 19.73
N VAL A 42 -12.31 9.02 18.92
CA VAL A 42 -13.29 8.63 17.91
C VAL A 42 -14.61 8.24 18.57
N LEU A 43 -14.54 7.40 19.61
CA LEU A 43 -15.73 6.96 20.34
C LEU A 43 -16.44 8.14 21.03
N GLN A 44 -15.68 9.04 21.66
CA GLN A 44 -16.24 10.21 22.31
C GLN A 44 -16.94 11.13 21.30
N VAL A 45 -16.34 11.37 20.12
CA VAL A 45 -16.97 12.17 19.07
C VAL A 45 -18.27 11.50 18.58
N LEU A 46 -18.26 10.18 18.35
CA LEU A 46 -19.47 9.44 17.95
C LEU A 46 -20.59 9.56 18.98
N GLU A 47 -20.30 9.33 20.27
CA GLU A 47 -21.29 9.45 21.34
C GLU A 47 -21.85 10.87 21.47
N LYS A 48 -20.99 11.89 21.33
CA LYS A 48 -21.39 13.30 21.40
C LYS A 48 -22.30 13.70 20.25
N LEU A 49 -21.99 13.27 19.03
CA LEU A 49 -22.83 13.50 17.87
C LEU A 49 -24.15 12.74 18.00
N ALA A 50 -24.11 11.48 18.43
CA ALA A 50 -25.30 10.66 18.64
C ALA A 50 -26.23 11.23 19.71
N GLY A 51 -25.70 11.82 20.79
CA GLY A 51 -26.51 12.50 21.80
C GLY A 51 -27.30 13.71 21.25
N LYS A 52 -26.89 14.28 20.11
CA LYS A 52 -27.54 15.43 19.48
C LYS A 52 -28.37 15.08 18.25
N PHE A 53 -27.87 14.17 17.42
CA PHE A 53 -28.49 13.77 16.16
C PHE A 53 -29.29 12.46 16.27
N GLY A 54 -29.13 11.71 17.35
CA GLY A 54 -29.65 10.36 17.48
C GLY A 54 -28.84 9.34 16.67
N THR A 55 -29.34 8.11 16.66
CA THR A 55 -28.80 7.01 15.86
C THR A 55 -29.94 6.26 15.19
N VAL A 56 -29.64 5.64 14.05
CA VAL A 56 -30.42 4.58 13.45
C VAL A 56 -29.68 3.25 13.63
N GLU A 57 -30.41 2.14 13.60
CA GLU A 57 -29.80 0.82 13.62
C GLU A 57 -29.42 0.40 12.19
N SER A 58 -28.19 -0.06 12.00
CA SER A 58 -27.75 -0.64 10.73
C SER A 58 -28.37 -2.03 10.51
N SER A 59 -28.27 -2.57 9.29
CA SER A 59 -28.80 -3.91 8.95
C SER A 59 -28.17 -5.06 9.75
N ASN A 60 -27.05 -4.81 10.42
CA ASN A 60 -26.33 -5.78 11.27
C ASN A 60 -26.38 -5.43 12.77
N GLY A 61 -27.27 -4.51 13.19
CA GLY A 61 -27.55 -4.25 14.61
C GLY A 61 -26.59 -3.28 15.31
N TYR A 62 -25.85 -2.45 14.57
CA TYR A 62 -24.90 -1.47 15.13
C TYR A 62 -25.46 -0.04 15.03
N LYS A 63 -25.03 0.82 15.94
CA LYS A 63 -25.35 2.26 15.96
C LYS A 63 -24.78 2.95 14.72
N LEU A 64 -25.64 3.62 13.97
CA LEU A 64 -25.30 4.42 12.79
C LEU A 64 -25.83 5.84 12.95
N LEU A 65 -24.99 6.84 12.70
CA LEU A 65 -25.41 8.24 12.66
C LEU A 65 -26.36 8.47 11.49
N PRO A 66 -27.29 9.44 11.58
CA PRO A 66 -28.18 9.76 10.47
C PRO A 66 -27.39 10.16 9.22
N PRO A 67 -27.92 9.94 8.00
CA PRO A 67 -27.16 10.11 6.75
C PRO A 67 -26.52 11.49 6.55
N CYS A 68 -27.02 12.53 7.22
CA CYS A 68 -26.53 13.91 7.14
C CYS A 68 -25.21 14.15 7.88
N ILE A 69 -24.68 13.19 8.66
CA ILE A 69 -23.44 13.37 9.42
C ILE A 69 -22.59 12.10 9.55
N ARG A 70 -21.28 12.24 9.33
CA ARG A 70 -20.26 11.20 9.47
C ARG A 70 -19.01 11.75 10.14
N VAL A 71 -18.05 10.88 10.44
CA VAL A 71 -16.76 11.23 11.03
C VAL A 71 -15.62 10.82 10.10
N ILE A 72 -14.52 11.59 10.11
CA ILE A 72 -13.24 11.17 9.54
C ILE A 72 -12.14 11.36 10.58
N GLN A 73 -11.40 10.30 10.90
CA GLN A 73 -10.18 10.39 11.72
C GLN A 73 -8.98 10.52 10.79
N GLY A 74 -8.25 11.63 10.88
CA GLY A 74 -7.08 11.92 10.04
C GLY A 74 -5.75 11.89 10.78
N ASP A 75 -5.78 12.07 12.10
CA ASP A 75 -4.58 12.12 12.95
C ASP A 75 -4.20 10.73 13.47
N GLY A 76 -2.90 10.46 13.54
CA GLY A 76 -2.36 9.21 14.09
C GLY A 76 -2.64 7.94 13.29
N ILE A 77 -3.20 8.02 12.07
CA ILE A 77 -3.64 6.82 11.34
C ILE A 77 -2.49 6.09 10.64
N ASP A 78 -2.24 4.86 11.09
CA ASP A 78 -1.48 3.78 10.44
C ASP A 78 -2.26 2.45 10.43
N ILE A 79 -1.67 1.39 9.88
CA ILE A 79 -2.31 0.06 9.76
C ILE A 79 -2.77 -0.52 11.11
N PHE A 80 -2.04 -0.25 12.20
CA PHE A 80 -2.33 -0.79 13.52
C PHE A 80 -3.44 0.02 14.21
N SER A 81 -3.39 1.34 14.08
CA SER A 81 -4.44 2.21 14.59
C SER A 81 -5.79 1.97 13.91
N LEU A 82 -5.80 1.58 12.62
CA LEU A 82 -7.03 1.21 11.91
C LEU A 82 -7.73 0.02 12.60
N GLU A 83 -6.98 -1.05 12.85
CA GLU A 83 -7.49 -2.24 13.54
C GLU A 83 -7.96 -1.89 14.96
N MET A 84 -7.16 -1.12 15.70
CA MET A 84 -7.48 -0.67 17.05
C MET A 84 -8.80 0.13 17.11
N ILE A 85 -8.98 1.10 16.21
CA ILE A 85 -10.18 1.95 16.18
C ILE A 85 -11.41 1.14 15.77
N LEU A 86 -11.30 0.33 14.71
CA LEU A 86 -12.42 -0.49 14.24
C LEU A 86 -12.82 -1.56 15.27
N GLY A 87 -11.85 -2.15 15.97
CA GLY A 87 -12.09 -3.05 17.10
C GLY A 87 -12.87 -2.37 18.23
N ALA A 88 -12.39 -1.21 18.68
CA ALA A 88 -13.04 -0.43 19.73
C ALA A 88 -14.45 0.04 19.32
N MET A 89 -14.64 0.46 18.07
CA MET A 89 -15.97 0.79 17.53
C MET A 89 -16.91 -0.41 17.56
N LYS A 90 -16.45 -1.57 17.11
CA LYS A 90 -17.23 -2.81 17.12
C LYS A 90 -17.65 -3.19 18.54
N GLU A 91 -16.73 -3.16 19.50
CA GLU A 91 -17.02 -3.44 20.91
C GLU A 91 -18.03 -2.47 21.52
N ALA A 92 -17.94 -1.18 21.16
CA ALA A 92 -18.87 -0.15 21.58
C ALA A 92 -20.20 -0.12 20.79
N GLY A 93 -20.40 -1.08 19.88
CA GLY A 93 -21.63 -1.24 19.10
C GLY A 93 -21.80 -0.18 18.00
N TRP A 94 -20.72 0.40 17.49
CA TRP A 94 -20.72 1.38 16.39
C TRP A 94 -20.51 0.71 15.02
N ALA A 95 -21.31 1.11 14.03
CA ALA A 95 -21.12 0.68 12.65
C ALA A 95 -19.87 1.34 12.05
N ALA A 96 -19.06 0.58 11.29
CA ALA A 96 -17.87 1.09 10.61
C ALA A 96 -18.22 2.18 9.58
N ASP A 97 -19.42 2.13 8.99
CA ASP A 97 -19.98 3.11 8.05
C ASP A 97 -20.04 4.56 8.60
N ASN A 98 -19.89 4.75 9.91
CA ASN A 98 -19.79 6.07 10.51
C ASN A 98 -18.48 6.79 10.23
N LEU A 99 -17.41 6.03 9.91
CA LEU A 99 -16.05 6.53 9.97
C LEU A 99 -15.30 6.30 8.65
N ALA A 100 -14.70 7.37 8.16
CA ALA A 100 -13.62 7.30 7.17
C ALA A 100 -12.26 7.55 7.85
N PHE A 101 -11.19 7.16 7.18
CA PHE A 101 -9.82 7.38 7.65
C PHE A 101 -9.03 8.21 6.65
N GLY A 102 -8.29 9.18 7.16
CA GLY A 102 -7.22 9.86 6.43
C GLY A 102 -5.87 9.41 6.97
N SER A 103 -4.94 9.01 6.11
CA SER A 103 -3.55 8.72 6.51
C SER A 103 -2.58 9.44 5.60
N GLY A 104 -1.70 10.23 6.20
CA GLY A 104 -0.64 10.96 5.51
C GLY A 104 0.71 10.27 5.65
N GLY A 105 1.51 10.72 6.61
CA GLY A 105 2.90 10.28 6.77
C GLY A 105 3.06 8.77 6.99
N ALA A 106 2.16 8.12 7.74
CA ALA A 106 2.27 6.67 7.94
C ALA A 106 2.05 5.86 6.65
N LEU A 107 1.10 6.29 5.81
CA LEU A 107 0.82 5.65 4.53
C LEU A 107 1.90 5.90 3.48
N LEU A 108 2.47 7.11 3.44
CA LEU A 108 3.32 7.55 2.32
C LEU A 108 4.80 7.74 2.65
N GLN A 109 5.19 7.85 3.93
CA GLN A 109 6.56 8.21 4.33
C GLN A 109 7.18 7.29 5.38
N LYS A 110 6.40 6.65 6.26
CA LYS A 110 6.90 5.70 7.27
C LYS A 110 7.16 4.31 6.68
N LEU A 111 7.56 4.26 5.41
CA LEU A 111 7.91 3.05 4.67
C LEU A 111 9.28 3.25 4.04
N HIS A 112 10.11 2.20 4.08
CA HIS A 112 11.40 2.20 3.42
C HIS A 112 11.66 0.84 2.75
N ARG A 113 12.71 0.75 1.93
CA ARG A 113 13.05 -0.49 1.20
C ARG A 113 13.07 -1.73 2.10
N ASP A 114 13.57 -1.59 3.33
CA ASP A 114 13.66 -2.69 4.29
C ASP A 114 12.34 -3.08 4.97
N THR A 115 11.27 -2.29 4.86
CA THR A 115 9.95 -2.63 5.43
C THR A 115 9.46 -3.96 4.87
N GLN A 116 9.76 -4.24 3.59
CA GLN A 116 9.53 -5.54 2.95
C GLN A 116 10.80 -6.19 2.39
N LYS A 117 11.96 -5.77 2.91
CA LYS A 117 13.29 -6.31 2.56
C LYS A 117 13.54 -6.45 1.05
N CYS A 118 12.94 -5.56 0.25
CA CYS A 118 12.96 -5.60 -1.21
C CYS A 118 14.41 -5.58 -1.73
N ALA A 119 14.72 -6.47 -2.68
CA ALA A 119 16.08 -6.71 -3.13
C ALA A 119 16.15 -7.03 -4.62
N PHE A 120 17.13 -6.41 -5.29
CA PHE A 120 17.56 -6.78 -6.64
C PHE A 120 18.91 -7.52 -6.57
N LYS A 121 19.05 -8.64 -7.30
CA LYS A 121 20.26 -9.49 -7.28
C LYS A 121 20.53 -10.10 -8.65
N CYS A 122 21.80 -10.14 -9.05
CA CYS A 122 22.25 -10.99 -10.15
C CYS A 122 22.20 -12.45 -9.70
N SER A 123 21.67 -13.32 -10.56
CA SER A 123 21.56 -14.76 -10.29
C SER A 123 22.28 -15.62 -11.32
N TYR A 124 22.57 -15.11 -12.53
CA TYR A 124 23.27 -15.86 -13.57
C TYR A 124 23.97 -14.95 -14.58
N ALA A 125 25.08 -15.41 -15.14
CA ALA A 125 25.85 -14.74 -16.17
C ALA A 125 26.23 -15.71 -17.31
N LEU A 126 26.38 -15.19 -18.53
CA LEU A 126 27.01 -15.89 -19.65
C LEU A 126 28.38 -15.27 -19.90
N VAL A 127 29.45 -15.99 -19.51
CA VAL A 127 30.84 -15.52 -19.59
C VAL A 127 31.60 -16.41 -20.56
N ASN A 128 32.16 -15.84 -21.63
CA ASN A 128 32.86 -16.59 -22.68
C ASN A 128 32.02 -17.74 -23.29
N GLY A 129 30.69 -17.58 -23.34
CA GLY A 129 29.76 -18.60 -23.82
C GLY A 129 29.38 -19.67 -22.79
N GLU A 130 29.95 -19.63 -21.58
CA GLU A 130 29.63 -20.55 -20.49
C GLU A 130 28.70 -19.92 -19.46
N GLY A 131 27.69 -20.68 -19.04
CA GLY A 131 26.72 -20.25 -18.04
C GLY A 131 27.27 -20.39 -16.63
N VAL A 132 27.21 -19.32 -15.84
CA VAL A 132 27.67 -19.29 -14.45
C VAL A 132 26.54 -18.85 -13.53
N ASP A 133 26.19 -19.69 -12.58
CA ASP A 133 25.30 -19.33 -11.47
C ASP A 133 26.00 -18.31 -10.56
N VAL A 134 25.32 -17.20 -10.30
CA VAL A 134 25.80 -16.16 -9.38
C VAL A 134 25.01 -16.26 -8.08
N VAL A 135 25.72 -16.38 -6.96
CA VAL A 135 25.12 -16.49 -5.63
C VAL A 135 25.89 -15.65 -4.61
N LYS A 136 25.15 -14.97 -3.74
CA LYS A 136 25.68 -14.39 -2.52
C LYS A 136 25.31 -15.30 -1.36
N ASP A 137 26.30 -15.77 -0.61
CA ASP A 137 26.10 -16.62 0.56
C ASP A 137 27.03 -16.18 1.71
N PRO A 138 26.67 -15.12 2.48
CA PRO A 138 27.55 -14.58 3.50
C PRO A 138 27.66 -15.51 4.70
N VAL A 139 28.88 -15.86 5.09
CA VAL A 139 29.16 -16.76 6.23
C VAL A 139 28.51 -16.27 7.54
N THR A 140 28.41 -14.95 7.73
CA THR A 140 27.90 -14.34 8.97
C THR A 140 26.40 -14.05 8.96
N ASP A 141 25.70 -14.25 7.84
CA ASP A 141 24.28 -13.93 7.72
C ASP A 141 23.58 -14.85 6.70
N PRO A 142 23.23 -16.09 7.12
CA PRO A 142 22.57 -17.07 6.24
C PRO A 142 21.24 -16.57 5.65
N GLY A 143 20.54 -15.66 6.33
CA GLY A 143 19.30 -15.04 5.84
C GLY A 143 19.50 -14.12 4.63
N LYS A 144 20.75 -13.81 4.27
CA LYS A 144 21.11 -13.03 3.07
C LYS A 144 21.55 -13.88 1.88
N LYS A 145 21.38 -15.21 1.97
CA LYS A 145 21.60 -16.10 0.82
C LYS A 145 20.67 -15.73 -0.34
N SER A 146 21.23 -15.49 -1.52
CA SER A 146 20.43 -15.18 -2.72
C SER A 146 20.03 -16.45 -3.49
N LYS A 147 19.00 -16.33 -4.32
CA LYS A 147 18.70 -17.32 -5.35
C LYS A 147 19.78 -17.28 -6.43
N LYS A 148 19.89 -18.36 -7.22
CA LYS A 148 20.88 -18.51 -8.30
C LYS A 148 20.26 -19.15 -9.55
N GLY A 149 20.91 -18.93 -10.68
CA GLY A 149 20.47 -19.39 -11.98
C GLY A 149 19.35 -18.57 -12.61
N ARG A 150 18.77 -19.10 -13.69
CA ARG A 150 17.53 -18.59 -14.29
C ARG A 150 16.33 -18.96 -13.42
N LEU A 151 15.39 -18.04 -13.29
CA LEU A 151 14.23 -18.20 -12.40
C LEU A 151 12.93 -18.20 -13.20
N THR A 152 11.92 -18.92 -12.70
CA THR A 152 10.50 -18.77 -13.09
C THR A 152 9.66 -18.54 -11.83
N LEU A 153 8.51 -17.90 -11.98
CA LEU A 153 7.51 -17.80 -10.92
C LEU A 153 6.31 -18.66 -11.31
N GLU A 154 6.13 -19.81 -10.69
CA GLU A 154 5.06 -20.74 -11.04
C GLU A 154 3.88 -20.63 -10.08
N LEU A 155 2.66 -20.70 -10.60
CA LEU A 155 1.44 -20.77 -9.80
C LEU A 155 0.86 -22.19 -9.87
N LYS A 156 0.87 -22.91 -8.75
CA LYS A 156 0.29 -24.26 -8.62
C LYS A 156 -0.64 -24.30 -7.43
N ASP A 157 -1.87 -24.77 -7.64
CA ASP A 157 -2.90 -24.89 -6.58
C ASP A 157 -3.10 -23.60 -5.77
N GLY A 158 -3.03 -22.44 -6.45
CA GLY A 158 -3.18 -21.12 -5.82
C GLY A 158 -1.94 -20.61 -5.06
N VAL A 159 -0.83 -21.35 -5.09
CA VAL A 159 0.42 -21.01 -4.41
C VAL A 159 1.50 -20.62 -5.42
N PHE A 160 2.06 -19.43 -5.23
CA PHE A 160 3.22 -18.97 -6.00
C PHE A 160 4.51 -19.60 -5.49
N THR A 161 5.31 -20.17 -6.38
CA THR A 161 6.60 -20.79 -6.09
C THR A 161 7.66 -20.29 -7.08
N THR A 162 8.78 -19.78 -6.57
CA THR A 162 9.94 -19.46 -7.43
C THR A 162 10.77 -20.71 -7.67
N VAL A 163 10.85 -21.16 -8.93
CA VAL A 163 11.74 -22.26 -9.33
C VAL A 163 13.06 -21.67 -9.83
N THR A 164 14.18 -22.24 -9.38
CA THR A 164 15.53 -21.69 -9.61
C THR A 164 16.36 -22.55 -10.57
N GLU A 165 17.59 -22.12 -10.89
CA GLU A 165 18.56 -22.92 -11.65
C GLU A 165 18.07 -23.37 -13.04
N GLY A 166 17.12 -22.66 -13.64
CA GLY A 166 16.55 -23.00 -14.94
C GLY A 166 15.70 -24.28 -14.95
N LYS A 167 15.28 -24.77 -13.78
CA LYS A 167 14.47 -25.99 -13.63
C LYS A 167 12.96 -25.75 -13.81
N GLY A 168 12.57 -24.49 -14.01
CA GLY A 168 11.18 -24.08 -14.16
C GLY A 168 10.59 -24.44 -15.53
N ALA A 169 9.28 -24.58 -15.55
CA ALA A 169 8.48 -24.82 -16.74
C ALA A 169 7.99 -23.48 -17.32
N ALA A 170 8.29 -23.21 -18.59
CA ALA A 170 7.98 -21.92 -19.21
C ALA A 170 6.46 -21.68 -19.32
N GLU A 171 5.69 -22.74 -19.51
CA GLU A 171 4.22 -22.73 -19.58
C GLU A 171 3.54 -22.45 -18.24
N LEU A 172 4.26 -22.58 -17.13
CA LEU A 172 3.78 -22.28 -15.78
C LEU A 172 4.28 -20.93 -15.27
N ASP A 173 5.25 -20.33 -15.97
CA ASP A 173 5.86 -19.07 -15.57
C ASP A 173 4.85 -17.92 -15.69
N GLN A 174 4.65 -17.23 -14.57
CA GLN A 174 3.76 -16.08 -14.46
C GLN A 174 4.49 -14.78 -14.79
N LEU A 175 5.82 -14.81 -14.95
CA LEU A 175 6.58 -13.65 -15.39
C LEU A 175 6.37 -13.42 -16.89
N VAL A 176 6.02 -12.19 -17.25
CA VAL A 176 5.83 -11.77 -18.64
C VAL A 176 6.86 -10.73 -19.01
N GLU A 177 7.21 -10.69 -20.30
CA GLU A 177 8.11 -9.67 -20.80
C GLU A 177 7.38 -8.34 -20.98
N VAL A 178 7.71 -7.36 -20.13
CA VAL A 178 7.12 -6.02 -20.18
C VAL A 178 7.97 -5.02 -20.98
N PHE A 179 9.27 -5.30 -21.15
CA PHE A 179 10.22 -4.41 -21.80
C PHE A 179 11.31 -5.22 -22.51
N ARG A 180 11.65 -4.84 -23.74
CA ARG A 180 12.72 -5.46 -24.53
C ARG A 180 13.44 -4.40 -25.37
N ASP A 181 14.76 -4.38 -25.31
CA ASP A 181 15.64 -3.60 -26.20
C ASP A 181 15.23 -2.12 -26.38
N GLY A 182 14.96 -1.43 -25.28
CA GLY A 182 14.57 -0.02 -25.31
C GLY A 182 13.08 0.24 -25.56
N ARG A 183 12.27 -0.81 -25.70
CA ARG A 183 10.84 -0.71 -26.03
C ARG A 183 9.99 -1.30 -24.92
N LEU A 184 9.00 -0.52 -24.48
CA LEU A 184 7.93 -0.99 -23.61
C LEU A 184 6.97 -1.86 -24.43
N LEU A 185 6.75 -3.10 -23.99
CA LEU A 185 5.86 -4.07 -24.65
C LEU A 185 4.47 -4.10 -24.00
N ILE A 186 4.40 -3.79 -22.71
CA ILE A 186 3.15 -3.75 -21.93
C ILE A 186 3.05 -2.37 -21.30
N ASP A 187 2.04 -1.60 -21.71
CA ASP A 187 1.72 -0.26 -21.21
C ASP A 187 0.32 -0.27 -20.61
N ASP A 188 0.22 -0.86 -19.43
CA ASP A 188 -1.07 -1.08 -18.77
C ASP A 188 -1.63 0.21 -18.18
N THR A 189 -2.93 0.42 -18.38
CA THR A 189 -3.64 1.54 -17.76
C THR A 189 -3.73 1.36 -16.25
N PHE A 190 -3.83 2.47 -15.52
CA PHE A 190 -4.04 2.43 -14.06
C PHE A 190 -5.30 1.62 -13.67
N ALA A 191 -6.35 1.62 -14.51
CA ALA A 191 -7.53 0.80 -14.28
C ALA A 191 -7.22 -0.71 -14.37
N THR A 192 -6.39 -1.11 -15.34
CA THR A 192 -5.91 -2.49 -15.47
C THR A 192 -5.10 -2.91 -14.24
N VAL A 193 -4.15 -2.07 -13.83
CA VAL A 193 -3.33 -2.29 -12.64
C VAL A 193 -4.20 -2.46 -11.38
N ARG A 194 -5.21 -1.60 -11.20
CA ARG A 194 -6.16 -1.72 -10.08
C ARG A 194 -7.00 -2.98 -10.14
N SER A 195 -7.44 -3.38 -11.34
CA SER A 195 -8.17 -4.64 -11.52
C SER A 195 -7.31 -5.85 -11.18
N ARG A 196 -6.00 -5.82 -11.50
CA ARG A 196 -5.03 -6.86 -11.11
C ARG A 196 -4.82 -6.91 -9.59
N ALA A 197 -4.70 -5.76 -8.95
CA ALA A 197 -4.46 -5.65 -7.51
C ALA A 197 -5.70 -5.96 -6.64
N ASN A 198 -6.90 -5.81 -7.20
CA ASN A 198 -8.15 -6.13 -6.50
C ASN A 198 -8.36 -7.64 -6.43
N LEU A 199 -7.81 -8.26 -5.38
CA LEU A 199 -8.19 -9.60 -4.94
C LEU A 199 -9.68 -9.58 -4.55
N ASN A 200 -10.57 -10.06 -5.43
CA ASN A 200 -12.01 -10.33 -5.20
C ASN A 200 -12.79 -9.32 -4.31
N THR A 201 -12.50 -8.01 -4.40
CA THR A 201 -13.25 -6.98 -3.69
C THR A 201 -13.42 -5.72 -4.56
N VAL A 202 -14.61 -5.11 -4.44
CA VAL A 202 -15.20 -4.14 -5.37
C VAL A 202 -14.31 -2.91 -5.58
N ALA A 203 -14.04 -2.59 -6.85
CA ALA A 203 -13.25 -1.43 -7.23
C ALA A 203 -14.00 -0.10 -7.01
N PRO A 204 -13.43 0.90 -6.30
CA PRO A 204 -13.95 2.26 -6.37
C PRO A 204 -13.55 2.95 -7.69
N ARG A 205 -14.41 3.83 -8.21
CA ARG A 205 -14.17 4.57 -9.47
C ARG A 205 -12.89 5.41 -9.39
N CYS A 206 -12.08 5.36 -10.45
CA CYS A 206 -10.91 6.22 -10.61
C CYS A 206 -11.27 7.48 -11.39
N VAL A 207 -10.72 8.62 -10.95
CA VAL A 207 -10.65 9.85 -11.76
C VAL A 207 -9.23 9.90 -12.36
N PRO A 208 -9.05 10.31 -13.63
CA PRO A 208 -7.72 10.39 -14.22
C PRO A 208 -6.90 11.50 -13.55
N ARG A 209 -5.65 11.20 -13.17
CA ARG A 209 -4.61 12.22 -13.06
C ARG A 209 -3.50 11.89 -14.05
N THR A 210 -3.09 12.92 -14.76
CA THR A 210 -1.84 12.97 -15.53
C THR A 210 -0.66 12.80 -14.58
N LEU A 211 0.22 11.84 -14.88
CA LEU A 211 1.51 11.69 -14.23
C LEU A 211 2.58 12.41 -15.06
N GLY A 212 3.47 13.14 -14.38
CA GLY A 212 4.63 13.80 -14.98
C GLY A 212 4.63 15.30 -14.73
N VAL A 213 5.25 15.73 -13.62
CA VAL A 213 5.65 17.13 -13.47
C VAL A 213 6.92 17.30 -14.33
N LEU A 214 6.74 17.87 -15.53
CA LEU A 214 7.87 18.37 -16.32
C LEU A 214 8.63 19.40 -15.47
N GLY A 215 9.92 19.15 -15.21
CA GLY A 215 10.81 20.12 -14.56
C GLY A 215 11.26 19.80 -13.13
N ASP A 216 11.03 18.60 -12.60
CA ASP A 216 11.65 18.18 -11.33
C ASP A 216 13.12 17.74 -11.56
N PRO A 217 14.13 18.50 -11.11
CA PRO A 217 15.54 18.15 -11.28
C PRO A 217 15.97 16.92 -10.44
N PHE A 218 15.17 16.50 -9.46
CA PHE A 218 15.41 15.31 -8.65
C PHE A 218 14.72 14.05 -9.19
N ASN A 219 13.91 14.17 -10.24
CA ASN A 219 13.34 13.03 -10.96
C ASN A 219 14.39 12.39 -11.91
N ASN A 220 15.54 12.02 -11.34
CA ASN A 220 16.65 11.41 -12.02
C ASN A 220 16.94 10.05 -11.38
N ILE A 221 16.74 8.97 -12.15
CA ILE A 221 16.96 7.59 -11.70
C ILE A 221 18.38 7.36 -11.15
N LEU A 222 19.37 8.15 -11.59
CA LEU A 222 20.75 8.09 -11.12
C LEU A 222 20.90 8.55 -9.66
N MET A 223 20.04 9.46 -9.19
CA MET A 223 20.07 9.97 -7.81
C MET A 223 19.30 9.07 -6.84
N LEU A 224 18.47 8.16 -7.37
CA LEU A 224 17.62 7.23 -6.61
C LEU A 224 18.22 5.82 -6.49
N THR A 225 19.41 5.60 -7.06
CA THR A 225 20.09 4.31 -7.09
C THR A 225 21.43 4.43 -6.37
N ASP A 226 21.81 3.40 -5.60
CA ASP A 226 23.17 3.25 -5.11
C ASP A 226 24.18 3.49 -6.26
N SER A 227 25.02 4.51 -6.15
CA SER A 227 25.83 5.02 -7.27
C SER A 227 26.70 3.96 -7.95
N TYR A 228 27.17 2.96 -7.19
CA TYR A 228 27.97 1.85 -7.72
C TYR A 228 27.19 0.90 -8.64
N LYS A 229 25.85 0.91 -8.61
CA LYS A 229 25.03 0.07 -9.48
C LYS A 229 25.14 0.48 -10.94
N VAL A 230 25.32 1.77 -11.20
CA VAL A 230 25.47 2.32 -12.55
C VAL A 230 26.75 1.81 -13.21
N THR A 231 27.81 1.64 -12.43
CA THR A 231 29.12 1.16 -12.90
C THR A 231 29.34 -0.33 -12.66
N HIS A 232 28.35 -1.06 -12.15
CA HIS A 232 28.52 -2.47 -11.79
C HIS A 232 28.88 -3.34 -13.00
N HIS A 233 28.40 -2.98 -14.19
CA HIS A 233 28.73 -3.67 -15.44
C HIS A 233 30.22 -3.61 -15.81
N LEU A 234 30.95 -2.61 -15.32
CA LEU A 234 32.41 -2.51 -15.50
C LEU A 234 33.19 -3.51 -14.63
N GLN A 235 32.53 -4.08 -13.62
CA GLN A 235 33.13 -5.07 -12.72
C GLN A 235 32.81 -6.50 -13.15
N TYR A 236 32.05 -6.68 -14.23
CA TYR A 236 31.76 -8.02 -14.73
C TYR A 236 33.02 -8.64 -15.34
N PRO A 237 33.21 -9.96 -15.18
CA PRO A 237 34.34 -10.64 -15.80
C PRO A 237 34.42 -10.35 -17.30
N PRO A 238 35.63 -10.16 -17.87
CA PRO A 238 35.81 -10.03 -19.31
C PRO A 238 35.12 -11.18 -20.06
N GLY A 239 34.46 -10.86 -21.18
CA GLY A 239 33.68 -11.82 -21.96
C GLY A 239 32.26 -12.10 -21.44
N THR A 240 31.81 -11.36 -20.41
CA THR A 240 30.39 -11.37 -20.02
C THR A 240 29.52 -10.80 -21.13
N SER A 241 28.57 -11.59 -21.62
CA SER A 241 27.67 -11.23 -22.73
C SER A 241 26.20 -11.15 -22.32
N LYS A 242 25.80 -11.83 -21.24
CA LYS A 242 24.43 -11.79 -20.69
C LYS A 242 24.47 -11.81 -19.18
N ILE A 243 23.53 -11.10 -18.56
CA ILE A 243 23.28 -11.11 -17.12
C ILE A 243 21.79 -11.33 -16.90
N TYR A 244 21.48 -12.20 -15.94
CA TYR A 244 20.14 -12.44 -15.46
C TYR A 244 20.11 -12.02 -14.00
N SER A 245 19.15 -11.16 -13.69
CA SER A 245 18.91 -10.64 -12.35
C SER A 245 17.45 -10.77 -12.03
N TYR A 246 17.14 -10.74 -10.75
CA TYR A 246 15.78 -10.84 -10.26
C TYR A 246 15.53 -9.80 -9.18
N PHE A 247 14.27 -9.41 -9.04
CA PHE A 247 13.77 -8.55 -7.98
C PHE A 247 12.81 -9.37 -7.11
N GLU A 248 12.94 -9.27 -5.80
CA GLU A 248 12.05 -9.97 -4.87
C GLU A 248 11.75 -9.15 -3.61
N CYS A 249 10.59 -9.42 -3.01
CA CYS A 249 10.32 -9.18 -1.60
C CYS A 249 10.80 -10.41 -0.81
N ARG A 250 11.55 -10.20 0.28
CA ARG A 250 12.02 -11.29 1.15
C ARG A 250 11.20 -11.39 2.45
N GLY A 251 9.95 -10.92 2.38
CA GLY A 251 9.07 -10.70 3.52
C GLY A 251 9.47 -9.47 4.34
N GLY A 252 8.77 -9.24 5.44
CA GLY A 252 8.97 -8.06 6.28
C GLY A 252 7.76 -7.78 7.15
N ALA A 253 7.38 -6.50 7.24
CA ALA A 253 6.34 -6.03 8.15
C ALA A 253 4.94 -6.51 7.80
N TYR A 254 4.65 -6.81 6.52
CA TYR A 254 3.33 -7.28 6.08
C TYR A 254 3.40 -8.70 5.51
N PRO A 255 2.39 -9.55 5.79
CA PRO A 255 2.37 -10.96 5.38
C PRO A 255 2.24 -11.13 3.86
N GLU A 256 1.57 -10.19 3.20
CA GLU A 256 1.33 -10.20 1.77
C GLU A 256 1.92 -8.94 1.13
N VAL A 257 2.43 -9.11 -0.10
CA VAL A 257 2.92 -8.01 -0.93
C VAL A 257 2.34 -8.19 -2.32
N CYS A 258 1.50 -7.24 -2.74
CA CYS A 258 1.08 -7.13 -4.12
C CYS A 258 2.08 -6.27 -4.87
N PHE A 259 2.78 -6.84 -5.84
CA PHE A 259 3.55 -6.07 -6.81
C PHE A 259 2.66 -5.83 -8.03
N PHE A 260 2.42 -4.56 -8.35
CA PHE A 260 1.62 -4.17 -9.50
C PHE A 260 2.47 -3.26 -10.40
N GLY A 261 2.63 -3.68 -11.63
CA GLY A 261 3.55 -3.13 -12.64
C GLY A 261 3.55 -4.09 -13.80
#